data_AF-A0A1U8B3P4-F1
#
_entry.id   AF-A0A1U8B3P4-F1
#
_cell.length_a   1.000
_cell.length_b   1.000
_cell.length_c   1.000
_cell.angle_alpha   90.00
_cell.angle_beta   90.00
_cell.angle_gamma   90.00
#
_symmetry.space_group_name_H-M   'P 1'
#
loop_
_entity.id
_entity.type
_entity.pdbx_description
1 polymer ?
#
loop_
_entity_poly.entity_id
_entity_poly.type
_entity_poly.pdbx_seq_one_letter_code
_entity_poly.pdbx_strand_id
1 'polypeptide(L)'
;MKLGIAPVRPCTSFPTPKCAFAIRCTASPTQPAPAGLGKRWREYQGIKNWEGLLDPLDDNLRGEILRYGKFVEAAYSSFEFDTSSPSYASCRFSRYSMLEKSGMPDSGYRVTKNLSATSGIQLPRWIENAPSWVWNQSSWIGYVAVCQDQDEIARLGRRDVVIAYRGTATCMEWLENLRATLTRLPNAPSNVGPDIGGPMVERGFLSLYTSATAPCRCLRDQVREEVGRILQRYGDEPLSLTITGHSLGAALATLTAYDITTTFNQAPLVTVFSFGAPRVGNRSFRCHVEKCGSKILRIVNSHDLITKVPGFVIDDHHHHHHNHNNHGDTLKKKKGGSRVAAGFPSWLQKRVEETQWVYADVGRELRVSSGDSSYLTWPITNVATYHDLDTYLQLVNGYVSSNCPLKDSAKRVLNGQNRKITHAVR
;
A
#
# COMPACT_ATOMS: atom_id res chain seq x y z
N MET A 1 -33.11 46.92 -49.84
CA MET A 1 -33.19 45.48 -50.15
C MET A 1 -32.03 44.76 -49.49
N LYS A 2 -32.27 44.21 -48.29
CA LYS A 2 -31.38 43.26 -47.60
C LYS A 2 -31.94 41.87 -47.92
N LEU A 3 -31.16 41.04 -48.61
CA LEU A 3 -31.51 39.64 -48.85
C LEU A 3 -30.81 38.79 -47.78
N GLY A 4 -31.62 38.06 -47.02
CA GLY A 4 -31.19 37.19 -45.94
C GLY A 4 -30.64 35.86 -46.44
N ILE A 5 -29.77 35.27 -45.62
CA ILE A 5 -29.40 33.86 -45.69
C ILE A 5 -29.56 33.30 -44.28
N ALA A 6 -30.44 32.30 -44.18
CA ALA A 6 -30.81 31.59 -42.96
C ALA A 6 -29.66 30.67 -42.46
N PRO A 7 -29.62 30.31 -41.17
CA PRO A 7 -28.59 29.45 -40.61
C PRO A 7 -28.81 27.98 -40.99
N VAL A 8 -27.76 27.34 -41.52
CA VAL A 8 -27.69 25.89 -41.75
C VAL A 8 -27.48 25.18 -40.41
N ARG A 9 -28.45 24.34 -40.02
CA ARG A 9 -28.31 23.36 -38.93
C ARG A 9 -27.40 22.21 -39.37
N PRO A 10 -26.50 21.71 -38.51
CA PRO A 10 -26.00 20.35 -38.65
C PRO A 10 -26.86 19.39 -37.82
N CYS A 11 -27.49 18.44 -38.51
CA CYS A 11 -28.13 17.27 -37.91
C CYS A 11 -27.06 16.25 -37.48
N THR A 12 -27.28 15.73 -36.26
CA THR A 12 -27.19 14.32 -35.86
C THR A 12 -25.84 13.58 -35.83
N SER A 13 -25.48 13.24 -34.59
CA SER A 13 -25.01 11.94 -34.10
C SER A 13 -23.69 11.37 -34.63
N PHE A 14 -22.65 11.51 -33.81
CA PHE A 14 -21.58 10.50 -33.71
C PHE A 14 -21.63 9.81 -32.33
N PRO A 15 -21.41 8.48 -32.26
CA PRO A 15 -21.65 7.70 -31.05
C PRO A 15 -20.55 7.93 -30.02
N THR A 16 -20.95 8.13 -28.77
CA THR A 16 -20.06 8.04 -27.61
C THR A 16 -19.55 6.61 -27.44
N PRO A 17 -18.27 6.36 -27.13
CA PRO A 17 -17.82 5.03 -26.76
C PRO A 17 -18.32 4.70 -25.35
N LYS A 18 -19.53 4.13 -25.28
CA LYS A 18 -19.99 3.40 -24.10
C LYS A 18 -19.26 2.06 -24.04
N CYS A 19 -18.13 2.01 -23.37
CA CYS A 19 -17.60 0.75 -22.82
C CYS A 19 -17.83 0.72 -21.31
N ALA A 20 -19.11 0.72 -20.92
CA ALA A 20 -19.52 0.23 -19.61
C ALA A 20 -19.66 -1.30 -19.73
N PHE A 21 -18.56 -2.04 -19.55
CA PHE A 21 -18.67 -3.44 -19.18
C PHE A 21 -19.01 -3.50 -17.70
N ALA A 22 -20.31 -3.40 -17.40
CA ALA A 22 -20.85 -3.82 -16.13
C ALA A 22 -20.72 -5.35 -16.04
N ILE A 23 -19.59 -5.83 -15.52
CA ILE A 23 -19.51 -7.19 -15.02
C ILE A 23 -20.40 -7.21 -13.79
N ARG A 24 -21.62 -7.75 -13.94
CA ARG A 24 -22.41 -8.21 -12.80
C ARG A 24 -21.59 -9.30 -12.11
N CYS A 25 -20.84 -8.91 -11.08
CA CYS A 25 -20.35 -9.86 -10.09
C CYS A 25 -21.57 -10.45 -9.40
N THR A 26 -22.03 -11.60 -9.89
CA THR A 26 -22.90 -12.47 -9.11
C THR A 26 -22.19 -12.77 -7.81
N ALA A 27 -22.78 -12.33 -6.70
CA ALA A 27 -22.26 -12.56 -5.36
C ALA A 27 -21.90 -14.05 -5.19
N SER A 28 -20.61 -14.33 -5.12
CA SER A 28 -20.12 -15.62 -4.64
C SER A 28 -20.61 -15.81 -3.20
N PRO A 29 -21.06 -17.01 -2.81
CA PRO A 29 -21.60 -17.25 -1.49
C PRO A 29 -20.57 -16.83 -0.43
N THR A 30 -21.02 -15.99 0.50
CA THR A 30 -20.26 -15.51 1.64
C THR A 30 -19.61 -16.71 2.32
N GLN A 31 -18.27 -16.80 2.24
CA GLN A 31 -17.52 -17.78 3.01
C GLN A 31 -17.93 -17.61 4.48
N PRO A 32 -18.23 -18.70 5.21
CA PRO A 32 -18.60 -18.60 6.62
C PRO A 32 -17.52 -17.82 7.38
N ALA A 33 -17.96 -16.95 8.29
CA ALA A 33 -17.06 -16.13 9.08
C ALA A 33 -15.98 -17.02 9.72
N PRO A 34 -14.69 -16.71 9.52
CA PRO A 34 -13.63 -17.59 9.96
C PRO A 34 -13.69 -17.82 11.47
N ALA A 35 -13.83 -19.08 11.89
CA ALA A 35 -14.03 -19.45 13.28
C ALA A 35 -12.81 -19.03 14.14
N GLY A 36 -13.06 -18.28 15.21
CA GLY A 36 -12.04 -17.97 16.23
C GLY A 36 -11.15 -16.75 15.97
N LEU A 37 -11.48 -15.88 14.99
CA LEU A 37 -10.73 -14.65 14.71
C LEU A 37 -10.49 -13.81 15.98
N GLY A 38 -11.56 -13.53 16.74
CA GLY A 38 -11.49 -12.75 17.97
C GLY A 38 -10.65 -13.35 19.11
N LYS A 39 -10.41 -14.66 19.13
CA LYS A 39 -9.53 -15.28 20.16
C LYS A 39 -8.05 -15.09 19.85
N ARG A 40 -7.70 -15.02 18.56
CA ARG A 40 -6.33 -14.95 18.05
C ARG A 40 -6.02 -13.60 17.37
N TRP A 41 -6.84 -12.57 17.60
CA TRP A 41 -6.73 -11.29 16.87
C TRP A 41 -5.35 -10.66 16.98
N ARG A 42 -4.68 -10.76 18.14
CA ARG A 42 -3.32 -10.24 18.34
C ARG A 42 -2.28 -10.96 17.48
N GLU A 43 -2.48 -12.25 17.20
CA GLU A 43 -1.61 -13.03 16.30
C GLU A 43 -1.77 -12.55 14.85
N TYR A 44 -3.00 -12.36 14.39
CA TYR A 44 -3.28 -11.82 13.05
C TYR A 44 -2.85 -10.36 12.90
N GLN A 45 -2.77 -9.61 14.00
CA GLN A 45 -2.17 -8.28 14.08
C GLN A 45 -0.64 -8.32 14.31
N GLY A 46 0.00 -9.49 14.18
CA GLY A 46 1.45 -9.59 14.09
C GLY A 46 2.20 -9.52 15.42
N ILE A 47 1.55 -9.76 16.58
CA ILE A 47 2.25 -9.73 17.87
C ILE A 47 3.48 -10.66 17.90
N LYS A 48 3.41 -11.80 17.19
CA LYS A 48 4.51 -12.76 16.94
C LYS A 48 5.11 -12.65 15.53
N ASN A 49 5.07 -11.47 14.91
CA ASN A 49 5.62 -11.21 13.57
C ASN A 49 5.12 -12.21 12.50
N TRP A 50 3.85 -12.64 12.62
CA TRP A 50 3.18 -13.62 11.76
C TRP A 50 3.93 -14.96 11.58
N GLU A 51 4.75 -15.34 12.55
CA GLU A 51 5.44 -16.63 12.56
C GLU A 51 4.44 -17.80 12.43
N GLY A 52 4.68 -18.68 11.46
CA GLY A 52 3.81 -19.82 11.16
C GLY A 52 2.49 -19.48 10.45
N LEU A 53 2.24 -18.23 10.07
CA LEU A 53 0.98 -17.81 9.41
C LEU A 53 1.14 -17.42 7.94
N LEU A 54 2.37 -17.24 7.44
CA LEU A 54 2.64 -16.73 6.10
C LEU A 54 2.92 -17.82 5.06
N ASP A 55 3.38 -18.99 5.50
CA ASP A 55 3.76 -20.09 4.61
C ASP A 55 3.57 -21.47 5.30
N PRO A 56 2.46 -22.19 5.02
CA PRO A 56 1.33 -21.77 4.19
C PRO A 56 0.58 -20.57 4.78
N LEU A 57 -0.04 -19.76 3.91
CA LEU A 57 -0.81 -18.59 4.32
C LEU A 57 -2.13 -19.01 5.00
N ASP A 58 -2.22 -18.75 6.31
CA ASP A 58 -3.41 -18.99 7.14
C ASP A 58 -4.65 -18.30 6.55
N ASP A 59 -5.78 -19.01 6.52
CA ASP A 59 -6.99 -18.53 5.86
C ASP A 59 -7.64 -17.33 6.58
N ASN A 60 -7.50 -17.23 7.91
CA ASN A 60 -7.99 -16.09 8.66
C ASN A 60 -7.11 -14.87 8.42
N LEU A 61 -5.78 -15.06 8.39
CA LEU A 61 -4.84 -14.00 8.04
C LEU A 61 -5.07 -13.51 6.60
N ARG A 62 -5.27 -14.42 5.65
CA ARG A 62 -5.66 -14.08 4.27
C ARG A 62 -6.92 -13.23 4.25
N GLY A 63 -7.95 -13.63 4.99
CA GLY A 63 -9.20 -12.87 5.12
C GLY A 63 -8.97 -11.44 5.64
N GLU A 64 -8.13 -11.28 6.67
CA GLU A 64 -7.79 -9.96 7.21
C GLU A 64 -6.96 -9.13 6.21
N ILE A 65 -5.97 -9.72 5.52
CA ILE A 65 -5.19 -9.01 4.49
C ILE A 65 -6.14 -8.49 3.39
N LEU A 66 -7.03 -9.34 2.87
CA LEU A 66 -8.00 -8.93 1.85
C LEU A 66 -8.96 -7.86 2.38
N ARG A 67 -9.40 -7.97 3.63
CA ARG A 67 -10.26 -6.97 4.27
C ARG A 67 -9.57 -5.61 4.39
N TYR A 68 -8.31 -5.57 4.80
CA TYR A 68 -7.52 -4.34 4.84
C TYR A 68 -7.19 -3.79 3.46
N GLY A 69 -7.13 -4.64 2.43
CA GLY A 69 -7.10 -4.26 1.03
C GLY A 69 -8.35 -3.50 0.58
N LYS A 70 -9.54 -3.97 0.95
CA LYS A 70 -10.82 -3.30 0.63
C LYS A 70 -10.93 -1.89 1.18
N PHE A 71 -10.37 -1.61 2.36
CA PHE A 71 -10.32 -0.23 2.87
C PHE A 71 -9.47 0.69 1.99
N VAL A 72 -8.42 0.16 1.35
CA VAL A 72 -7.62 0.91 0.37
C VAL A 72 -8.39 1.09 -0.94
N GLU A 73 -9.09 0.06 -1.44
CA GLU A 73 -9.98 0.20 -2.61
C GLU A 73 -11.07 1.24 -2.37
N ALA A 74 -11.63 1.28 -1.16
CA ALA A 74 -12.60 2.30 -0.78
C ALA A 74 -11.98 3.71 -0.79
N ALA A 75 -10.69 3.83 -0.42
CA ALA A 75 -9.98 5.09 -0.52
C ALA A 75 -9.83 5.54 -1.98
N TYR A 76 -9.44 4.65 -2.88
CA TYR A 76 -9.37 4.93 -4.32
C TYR A 76 -10.74 5.32 -4.88
N SER A 77 -11.79 4.55 -4.59
CA SER A 77 -13.16 4.78 -5.11
C SER A 77 -13.76 6.11 -4.65
N SER A 78 -13.34 6.58 -3.46
CA SER A 78 -13.78 7.84 -2.86
C SER A 78 -13.09 9.07 -3.43
N PHE A 79 -11.96 8.95 -4.12
CA PHE A 79 -11.18 10.09 -4.60
C PHE A 79 -11.67 10.58 -5.96
N GLU A 80 -11.78 11.90 -6.14
CA GLU A 80 -12.12 12.50 -7.43
C GLU A 80 -10.87 12.63 -8.31
N PHE A 81 -10.75 11.71 -9.27
CA PHE A 81 -9.66 11.69 -10.26
C PHE A 81 -9.91 12.58 -11.47
N ASP A 82 -11.16 13.00 -11.73
CA ASP A 82 -11.47 13.84 -12.87
C ASP A 82 -10.93 15.25 -12.68
N THR A 83 -9.86 15.59 -13.40
CA THR A 83 -9.21 16.92 -13.36
C THR A 83 -10.10 18.05 -13.84
N SER A 84 -11.18 17.75 -14.56
CA SER A 84 -12.18 18.74 -14.98
C SER A 84 -13.24 19.02 -13.91
N SER A 85 -13.32 18.17 -12.88
CA SER A 85 -14.29 18.33 -11.79
C SER A 85 -13.90 19.48 -10.86
N PRO A 86 -14.85 20.31 -10.42
CA PRO A 86 -14.59 21.34 -9.41
C PRO A 86 -14.22 20.75 -8.04
N SER A 87 -14.54 19.48 -7.81
CA SER A 87 -14.16 18.73 -6.60
C SER A 87 -12.94 17.83 -6.82
N TYR A 88 -12.18 18.05 -7.89
CA TYR A 88 -10.92 17.35 -8.15
C TYR A 88 -10.02 17.34 -6.92
N ALA A 89 -9.31 16.24 -6.71
CA ALA A 89 -8.42 16.03 -5.57
C ALA A 89 -9.11 16.01 -4.19
N SER A 90 -10.43 15.93 -4.14
CA SER A 90 -11.21 15.80 -2.89
C SER A 90 -11.92 14.45 -2.78
N CYS A 91 -12.59 14.22 -1.64
CA CYS A 91 -13.43 13.03 -1.44
C CYS A 91 -14.83 13.28 -2.04
N ARG A 92 -15.28 12.34 -2.87
CA ARG A 92 -16.58 12.37 -3.58
C ARG A 92 -17.78 12.18 -2.66
N PHE A 93 -17.56 11.60 -1.48
CA PHE A 93 -18.63 11.17 -0.58
C PHE A 93 -18.54 11.85 0.79
N SER A 94 -19.70 12.01 1.43
CA SER A 94 -19.74 12.44 2.82
C SER A 94 -19.19 11.34 3.73
N ARG A 95 -18.55 11.71 4.85
CA ARG A 95 -18.01 10.75 5.84
C ARG A 95 -19.02 9.68 6.27
N TYR A 96 -20.31 10.00 6.30
CA TYR A 96 -21.37 9.09 6.73
C TYR A 96 -21.73 8.02 5.69
N SER A 97 -21.55 8.29 4.40
CA SER A 97 -21.92 7.39 3.30
C SER A 97 -20.72 6.85 2.52
N MET A 98 -19.50 7.23 2.94
CA MET A 98 -18.28 7.00 2.18
C MET A 98 -17.97 5.52 1.98
N LEU A 99 -18.01 4.70 3.03
CA LEU A 99 -17.74 3.27 2.93
C LEU A 99 -18.83 2.53 2.14
N GLU A 100 -20.10 2.85 2.40
CA GLU A 100 -21.24 2.29 1.67
C GLU A 100 -21.12 2.54 0.16
N LYS A 101 -20.91 3.81 -0.24
CA LYS A 101 -20.79 4.21 -1.65
C LYS A 101 -19.50 3.76 -2.32
N SER A 102 -18.52 3.33 -1.53
CA SER A 102 -17.21 2.85 -2.02
C SER A 102 -17.09 1.34 -2.02
N GLY A 103 -18.21 0.61 -1.98
CA GLY A 103 -18.22 -0.85 -2.09
C GLY A 103 -17.96 -1.61 -0.77
N MET A 104 -18.09 -0.93 0.36
CA MET A 104 -18.03 -1.53 1.70
C MET A 104 -19.31 -1.26 2.52
N PRO A 105 -20.51 -1.59 2.00
CA PRO A 105 -21.73 -1.57 2.80
C PRO A 105 -21.60 -2.55 3.97
N ASP A 106 -22.27 -2.24 5.08
CA ASP A 106 -22.34 -3.11 6.27
C ASP A 106 -20.98 -3.53 6.84
N SER A 107 -19.93 -2.74 6.60
CA SER A 107 -18.59 -3.03 7.14
C SER A 107 -18.53 -2.99 8.67
N GLY A 108 -19.50 -2.34 9.32
CA GLY A 108 -19.48 -2.04 10.76
C GLY A 108 -18.57 -0.86 11.15
N TYR A 109 -17.89 -0.25 10.17
CA TYR A 109 -17.00 0.89 10.37
C TYR A 109 -17.68 2.22 10.02
N ARG A 110 -17.31 3.27 10.76
CA ARG A 110 -17.72 4.64 10.48
C ARG A 110 -16.51 5.53 10.30
N VAL A 111 -16.49 6.28 9.20
CA VAL A 111 -15.43 7.27 8.93
C VAL A 111 -15.57 8.44 9.90
N THR A 112 -14.50 8.73 10.63
CA THR A 112 -14.46 9.79 11.63
C THR A 112 -13.67 11.01 11.15
N LYS A 113 -12.64 10.82 10.30
CA LYS A 113 -11.83 11.92 9.75
C LYS A 113 -11.45 11.67 8.29
N ASN A 114 -11.60 12.69 7.44
CA ASN A 114 -10.95 12.73 6.13
C ASN A 114 -9.54 13.27 6.30
N LEU A 115 -8.58 12.67 5.60
CA LEU A 115 -7.18 13.05 5.65
C LEU A 115 -6.75 13.67 4.34
N SER A 116 -6.08 14.81 4.42
CA SER A 116 -5.50 15.49 3.27
C SER A 116 -4.01 15.72 3.48
N ALA A 117 -3.23 15.62 2.41
CA ALA A 117 -1.81 15.92 2.38
C ALA A 117 -1.52 17.05 1.41
N THR A 118 -0.54 17.90 1.75
CA THR A 118 0.00 18.89 0.83
C THR A 118 1.44 18.54 0.51
N SER A 119 1.81 18.58 -0.77
CA SER A 119 3.21 18.45 -1.18
C SER A 119 3.87 19.82 -1.24
N GLY A 120 5.01 19.98 -0.57
CA GLY A 120 5.92 21.11 -0.80
C GLY A 120 6.84 20.91 -2.02
N ILE A 121 6.68 19.81 -2.76
CA ILE A 121 7.46 19.42 -3.93
C ILE A 121 6.62 19.64 -5.19
N GLN A 122 7.28 20.11 -6.26
CA GLN A 122 6.74 20.30 -7.60
C GLN A 122 5.87 19.11 -8.00
N LEU A 123 4.59 19.38 -8.28
CA LEU A 123 3.57 18.36 -8.55
C LEU A 123 3.85 17.64 -9.89
N PRO A 124 3.37 16.39 -10.08
CA PRO A 124 3.67 15.61 -11.27
C PRO A 124 3.02 16.15 -12.55
N ARG A 125 3.53 15.71 -13.72
CA ARG A 125 3.15 16.24 -15.05
C ARG A 125 1.67 16.12 -15.41
N TRP A 126 0.94 15.13 -14.93
CA TRP A 126 -0.52 15.05 -15.13
C TRP A 126 -1.30 16.22 -14.50
N ILE A 127 -0.69 16.96 -13.55
CA ILE A 127 -1.24 18.20 -12.98
C ILE A 127 -0.77 19.45 -13.77
N GLU A 128 0.19 19.35 -14.70
CA GLU A 128 0.63 20.51 -15.52
C GLU A 128 -0.49 21.09 -16.40
N ASN A 129 -1.48 20.27 -16.75
CA ASN A 129 -2.69 20.71 -17.49
C ASN A 129 -3.85 21.10 -16.56
N ALA A 130 -3.66 21.03 -15.24
CA ALA A 130 -4.71 21.38 -14.28
C ALA A 130 -4.76 22.90 -14.09
N PRO A 131 -5.95 23.48 -13.88
CA PRO A 131 -6.09 24.90 -13.59
C PRO A 131 -5.22 25.34 -12.41
N SER A 132 -4.67 26.56 -12.45
CA SER A 132 -3.71 27.09 -11.46
C SER A 132 -4.22 27.12 -10.01
N TRP A 133 -5.54 27.04 -9.77
CA TRP A 133 -6.10 26.89 -8.43
C TRP A 133 -5.84 25.52 -7.79
N VAL A 134 -5.58 24.48 -8.60
CA VAL A 134 -5.23 23.11 -8.17
C VAL A 134 -3.86 23.06 -7.50
N TRP A 135 -2.96 23.97 -7.88
CA TRP A 135 -1.56 23.98 -7.44
C TRP A 135 -1.38 24.41 -5.97
N ASN A 136 -2.40 25.03 -5.37
CA ASN A 136 -2.36 25.57 -3.99
C ASN A 136 -3.19 24.77 -2.98
N GLN A 137 -3.69 23.58 -3.34
CA GLN A 137 -4.64 22.85 -2.50
C GLN A 137 -4.07 21.54 -1.93
N SER A 138 -4.43 21.26 -0.68
CA SER A 138 -4.22 19.96 -0.05
C SER A 138 -5.07 18.90 -0.76
N SER A 139 -4.47 17.79 -1.16
CA SER A 139 -5.20 16.68 -1.81
C SER A 139 -5.68 15.67 -0.77
N TRP A 140 -6.91 15.20 -0.90
CA TRP A 140 -7.43 14.11 -0.10
C TRP A 140 -6.63 12.82 -0.38
N ILE A 141 -6.11 12.20 0.67
CA ILE A 141 -5.18 11.06 0.59
C ILE A 141 -5.69 9.81 1.31
N GLY A 142 -6.73 9.95 2.14
CA GLY A 142 -7.22 8.84 2.93
C GLY A 142 -8.19 9.25 4.01
N TYR A 143 -8.39 8.37 4.98
CA TYR A 143 -9.35 8.57 6.05
C TYR A 143 -9.02 7.74 7.29
N VAL A 144 -9.65 8.11 8.41
CA VAL A 144 -9.70 7.33 9.64
C VAL A 144 -11.13 6.81 9.81
N ALA A 145 -11.28 5.53 10.07
CA ALA A 145 -12.55 4.88 10.37
C ALA A 145 -12.44 4.04 11.65
N VAL A 146 -13.53 3.97 12.39
CA VAL A 146 -13.61 3.22 13.65
C VAL A 146 -14.72 2.19 13.55
N CYS A 147 -14.45 0.94 13.92
CA CYS A 147 -15.49 -0.09 14.06
C CYS A 147 -16.44 0.33 15.18
N GLN A 148 -17.72 0.55 14.86
CA GLN A 148 -18.75 0.95 15.83
C GLN A 148 -19.82 -0.13 16.02
N ASP A 149 -19.94 -1.05 15.06
CA ASP A 149 -20.85 -2.18 15.13
C ASP A 149 -20.40 -3.21 16.19
N GLN A 150 -21.31 -3.62 17.07
CA GLN A 150 -21.00 -4.48 18.21
C GLN A 150 -20.74 -5.93 17.80
N ASP A 151 -21.43 -6.42 16.78
CA ASP A 151 -21.26 -7.79 16.29
C ASP A 151 -19.90 -7.93 15.60
N GLU A 152 -19.50 -6.93 14.81
CA GLU A 152 -18.18 -6.87 14.19
C GLU A 152 -17.07 -6.74 15.23
N ILE A 153 -17.24 -5.92 16.28
CA ILE A 153 -16.29 -5.83 17.40
C ILE A 153 -16.14 -7.18 18.11
N ALA A 154 -17.25 -7.87 18.38
CA ALA A 154 -17.23 -9.19 18.99
C ALA A 154 -16.54 -10.23 18.11
N ARG A 155 -16.79 -10.21 16.79
CA ARG A 155 -16.14 -11.07 15.79
C ARG A 155 -14.63 -10.82 15.74
N LEU A 156 -14.23 -9.54 15.75
CA LEU A 156 -12.84 -9.10 15.72
C LEU A 156 -12.13 -9.30 17.07
N GLY A 157 -12.86 -9.44 18.18
CA GLY A 157 -12.33 -9.56 19.54
C GLY A 157 -11.73 -8.27 20.11
N ARG A 158 -11.88 -7.15 19.40
CA ARG A 158 -11.42 -5.81 19.79
C ARG A 158 -12.10 -4.75 18.93
N ARG A 159 -12.16 -3.51 19.41
CA ARG A 159 -12.46 -2.37 18.56
C ARG A 159 -11.26 -2.09 17.67
N ASP A 160 -11.47 -2.15 16.37
CA ASP A 160 -10.42 -1.84 15.40
C ASP A 160 -10.63 -0.45 14.82
N VAL A 161 -9.52 0.30 14.72
CA VAL A 161 -9.46 1.62 14.12
C VAL A 161 -8.61 1.49 12.87
N VAL A 162 -9.18 1.84 11.72
CA VAL A 162 -8.48 1.75 10.43
C VAL A 162 -8.09 3.13 9.95
N ILE A 163 -6.81 3.30 9.61
CA ILE A 163 -6.29 4.46 8.89
C ILE A 163 -5.92 3.98 7.48
N ALA A 164 -6.69 4.38 6.48
CA ALA A 164 -6.51 3.91 5.11
C ALA A 164 -5.99 5.02 4.20
N TYR A 165 -4.93 4.73 3.45
CA TYR A 165 -4.30 5.64 2.50
C TYR A 165 -4.36 5.10 1.07
N ARG A 166 -4.80 5.92 0.13
CA ARG A 166 -4.62 5.62 -1.29
C ARG A 166 -3.19 5.91 -1.73
N GLY A 167 -2.76 5.29 -2.83
CA GLY A 167 -1.59 5.72 -3.59
C GLY A 167 -1.93 6.84 -4.60
N THR A 168 -0.98 7.18 -5.47
CA THR A 168 -1.21 8.11 -6.58
C THR A 168 -1.88 7.40 -7.78
N ALA A 169 -2.58 8.16 -8.62
CA ALA A 169 -3.16 7.65 -9.88
C ALA A 169 -2.06 7.11 -10.82
N THR A 170 -0.91 7.78 -10.83
CA THR A 170 0.27 7.43 -11.62
C THR A 170 1.47 7.26 -10.68
N CYS A 171 1.63 6.04 -10.14
CA CYS A 171 2.74 5.72 -9.23
C CYS A 171 4.12 6.06 -9.83
N MET A 172 4.32 5.76 -11.13
CA MET A 172 5.60 6.00 -11.80
C MET A 172 5.99 7.47 -11.86
N GLU A 173 5.06 8.37 -12.17
CA GLU A 173 5.36 9.81 -12.20
C GLU A 173 5.70 10.31 -10.79
N TRP A 174 5.09 9.75 -9.75
CA TRP A 174 5.43 10.10 -8.38
C TRP A 174 6.81 9.56 -7.98
N LEU A 175 7.16 8.34 -8.40
CA LEU A 175 8.49 7.77 -8.20
C LEU A 175 9.59 8.56 -8.94
N GLU A 176 9.29 9.11 -10.12
CA GLU A 176 10.21 10.00 -10.83
C GLU A 176 10.42 11.33 -10.09
N ASN A 177 9.35 11.88 -9.51
CA ASN A 177 9.38 13.11 -8.72
C ASN A 177 9.98 12.92 -7.32
N LEU A 178 10.04 11.68 -6.83
CA LEU A 178 10.82 11.36 -5.66
C LEU A 178 12.31 11.59 -5.94
N ARG A 179 12.82 12.67 -5.36
CA ARG A 179 14.25 12.83 -5.16
C ARG A 179 14.65 11.77 -4.15
N ALA A 180 15.29 10.68 -4.59
CA ALA A 180 15.84 9.60 -3.75
C ALA A 180 16.91 10.13 -2.78
N THR A 181 16.47 10.98 -1.87
CA THR A 181 17.26 11.72 -0.91
C THR A 181 16.72 11.34 0.43
N LEU A 182 17.51 10.56 1.16
CA LEU A 182 17.26 10.31 2.57
C LEU A 182 17.44 11.62 3.33
N THR A 183 16.50 11.92 4.21
CA THR A 183 16.58 13.02 5.18
C THR A 183 16.45 12.47 6.59
N ARG A 184 17.10 13.12 7.55
CA ARG A 184 16.96 12.74 8.95
C ARG A 184 15.52 12.92 9.41
N LEU A 185 15.04 12.00 10.22
CA LEU A 185 13.79 12.17 10.96
C LEU A 185 13.97 13.28 12.00
N PRO A 186 13.12 14.31 12.00
CA PRO A 186 13.11 15.31 13.06
C PRO A 186 12.93 14.63 14.42
N ASN A 187 13.80 14.96 15.38
CA ASN A 187 13.77 14.43 16.75
C ASN A 187 14.06 12.93 16.93
N ALA A 188 14.55 12.22 15.90
CA ALA A 188 15.02 10.85 16.09
C ALA A 188 16.37 10.83 16.85
N PRO A 189 16.58 9.90 17.80
CA PRO A 189 17.84 9.84 18.53
C PRO A 189 18.98 9.46 17.56
N SER A 190 20.07 10.23 17.59
CA SER A 190 21.19 10.08 16.64
C SER A 190 21.92 8.74 16.76
N ASN A 191 21.69 7.98 17.83
CA ASN A 191 22.39 6.73 18.16
C ASN A 191 21.55 5.46 17.95
N VAL A 192 20.40 5.53 17.26
CA VAL A 192 19.57 4.34 17.00
C VAL A 192 19.96 3.71 15.67
N GLY A 193 20.57 2.53 15.74
CA GLY A 193 20.83 1.67 14.59
C GLY A 193 22.29 1.68 14.12
N PRO A 194 22.60 0.93 13.05
CA PRO A 194 23.98 0.72 12.59
C PRO A 194 24.55 1.91 11.81
N ASP A 195 23.70 2.82 11.31
CA ASP A 195 24.13 3.90 10.43
C ASP A 195 24.57 5.13 11.23
N ILE A 196 25.75 5.67 10.91
CA ILE A 196 26.41 6.83 11.56
C ILE A 196 25.51 8.10 11.51
N GLY A 197 24.52 8.15 10.62
CA GLY A 197 23.57 9.25 10.45
C GLY A 197 22.27 9.15 11.26
N GLY A 198 22.04 8.04 11.97
CA GLY A 198 20.77 7.75 12.67
C GLY A 198 19.61 7.41 11.73
N PRO A 199 18.37 7.35 12.23
CA PRO A 199 17.17 7.06 11.43
C PRO A 199 16.90 8.13 10.36
N MET A 200 16.86 7.68 9.09
CA MET A 200 16.58 8.53 7.94
C MET A 200 15.46 7.93 7.09
N VAL A 201 14.64 8.81 6.53
CA VAL A 201 13.49 8.47 5.67
C VAL A 201 13.58 9.20 4.34
N GLU A 202 12.94 8.69 3.32
CA GLU A 202 12.86 9.37 2.03
C GLU A 202 12.13 10.72 2.19
N ARG A 203 12.74 11.78 1.64
CA ARG A 203 12.33 13.16 1.85
C ARG A 203 10.94 13.47 1.29
N GLY A 204 10.55 12.90 0.16
CA GLY A 204 9.23 13.09 -0.42
C GLY A 204 8.10 12.53 0.45
N PHE A 205 8.24 11.31 0.97
CA PHE A 205 7.28 10.75 1.94
C PHE A 205 7.18 11.62 3.18
N LEU A 206 8.33 12.05 3.74
CA LEU A 206 8.33 12.90 4.94
C LEU A 206 7.71 14.28 4.66
N SER A 207 7.99 14.88 3.50
CA SER A 207 7.38 16.15 3.11
C SER A 207 5.87 16.02 3.01
N LEU A 208 5.35 15.01 2.30
CA LEU A 208 3.90 14.78 2.22
C LEU A 208 3.25 14.57 3.60
N TYR A 209 3.96 13.92 4.51
CA TYR A 209 3.46 13.64 5.85
C TYR A 209 3.44 14.90 6.75
N THR A 210 4.43 15.80 6.61
CA THR A 210 4.67 16.90 7.57
C THR A 210 4.42 18.31 7.02
N SER A 211 4.33 18.49 5.69
CA SER A 211 4.11 19.79 5.08
C SER A 211 2.68 20.30 5.36
N ALA A 212 2.58 21.57 5.75
CA ALA A 212 1.34 22.30 5.94
C ALA A 212 1.30 23.51 5.00
N THR A 213 0.10 23.88 4.55
CA THR A 213 -0.15 25.10 3.77
C THR A 213 -1.33 25.80 4.39
N ALA A 214 -1.14 27.00 4.94
CA ALA A 214 -2.25 27.74 5.56
C ALA A 214 -3.41 27.89 4.56
N PRO A 215 -4.66 27.54 4.93
CA PRO A 215 -5.17 27.22 6.28
C PRO A 215 -5.12 25.72 6.68
N CYS A 216 -4.65 24.82 5.82
CA CYS A 216 -4.64 23.37 6.01
C CYS A 216 -3.51 22.90 6.95
N ARG A 217 -3.87 22.09 7.95
CA ARG A 217 -2.93 21.38 8.82
C ARG A 217 -2.20 20.28 8.04
N CYS A 218 -0.96 19.94 8.44
CA CYS A 218 -0.25 18.81 7.83
C CYS A 218 -0.95 17.48 8.15
N LEU A 219 -0.68 16.45 7.33
CA LEU A 219 -1.27 15.12 7.48
C LEU A 219 -0.97 14.52 8.87
N ARG A 220 0.28 14.64 9.33
CA ARG A 220 0.71 14.18 10.67
C ARG A 220 -0.19 14.72 11.77
N ASP A 221 -0.43 16.03 11.80
CA ASP A 221 -1.19 16.65 12.88
C ASP A 221 -2.68 16.27 12.80
N GLN A 222 -3.24 16.11 11.59
CA GLN A 222 -4.60 15.59 11.40
C GLN A 222 -4.75 14.17 11.98
N VAL A 223 -3.76 13.30 11.76
CA VAL A 223 -3.75 11.93 12.29
C VAL A 223 -3.59 11.93 13.80
N ARG A 224 -2.61 12.66 14.35
CA ARG A 224 -2.37 12.74 15.80
C ARG A 224 -3.58 13.26 16.56
N GLU A 225 -4.23 14.31 16.06
CA GLU A 225 -5.44 14.86 16.66
C GLU A 225 -6.56 13.80 16.71
N GLU A 226 -6.77 13.10 15.60
CA GLU A 226 -7.85 12.14 15.48
C GLU A 226 -7.59 10.86 16.30
N VAL A 227 -6.36 10.34 16.27
CA VAL A 227 -5.94 9.20 17.09
C VAL A 227 -6.04 9.56 18.57
N GLY A 228 -5.57 10.74 18.98
CA GLY A 228 -5.71 11.21 20.36
C GLY A 228 -7.17 11.26 20.82
N ARG A 229 -8.07 11.76 19.97
CA ARG A 229 -9.53 11.80 20.23
C ARG A 229 -10.13 10.39 20.36
N ILE A 230 -9.66 9.43 19.55
CA ILE A 230 -10.11 8.03 19.59
C ILE A 230 -9.60 7.34 20.87
N LEU A 231 -8.33 7.53 21.23
CA LEU A 231 -7.75 6.97 22.45
C LEU A 231 -8.44 7.49 23.71
N GLN A 232 -8.79 8.78 23.75
CA GLN A 232 -9.57 9.35 24.85
C GLN A 232 -10.98 8.75 24.97
N ARG A 233 -11.58 8.34 23.85
CA ARG A 233 -12.97 7.86 23.81
C ARG A 233 -13.09 6.35 24.04
N TYR A 234 -12.12 5.58 23.58
CA TYR A 234 -12.18 4.11 23.52
C TYR A 234 -10.94 3.44 24.14
N GLY A 235 -10.13 4.17 24.89
CA GLY A 235 -8.89 3.65 25.48
C GLY A 235 -9.11 2.61 26.57
N ASP A 236 -10.30 2.56 27.17
CA ASP A 236 -10.63 1.66 28.28
C ASP A 236 -11.09 0.25 27.84
N GLU A 237 -11.23 0.02 26.53
CA GLU A 237 -11.60 -1.28 25.97
C GLU A 237 -10.49 -1.84 25.06
N PRO A 238 -10.50 -3.14 24.72
CA PRO A 238 -9.53 -3.69 23.78
C PRO A 238 -9.58 -2.95 22.43
N LEU A 239 -8.50 -2.26 22.10
CA LEU A 239 -8.37 -1.40 20.92
C LEU A 239 -7.17 -1.83 20.06
N SER A 240 -7.28 -1.72 18.74
CA SER A 240 -6.16 -1.81 17.79
C SER A 240 -6.16 -0.64 16.81
N LEU A 241 -4.96 -0.21 16.40
CA LEU A 241 -4.77 0.77 15.33
C LEU A 241 -4.18 0.05 14.11
N THR A 242 -5.01 -0.19 13.11
CA THR A 242 -4.58 -0.81 11.85
C THR A 242 -4.44 0.24 10.76
N ILE A 243 -3.27 0.31 10.14
CA ILE A 243 -2.97 1.27 9.08
C ILE A 243 -2.79 0.48 7.80
N THR A 244 -3.45 0.89 6.73
CA THR A 244 -3.40 0.19 5.45
C THR A 244 -3.15 1.17 4.32
N GLY A 245 -2.42 0.72 3.32
CA GLY A 245 -2.14 1.56 2.17
C GLY A 245 -1.51 0.80 1.02
N HIS A 246 -1.64 1.39 -0.15
CA HIS A 246 -1.05 0.88 -1.38
C HIS A 246 -0.07 1.90 -1.96
N SER A 247 1.05 1.44 -2.53
CA SER A 247 2.00 2.30 -3.24
C SER A 247 2.52 3.44 -2.36
N LEU A 248 2.38 4.71 -2.77
CA LEU A 248 2.64 5.88 -1.90
C LEU A 248 1.91 5.78 -0.55
N GLY A 249 0.65 5.34 -0.54
CA GLY A 249 -0.13 5.18 0.68
C GLY A 249 0.46 4.16 1.66
N ALA A 250 1.16 3.14 1.16
CA ALA A 250 1.87 2.17 2.00
C ALA A 250 3.10 2.77 2.70
N ALA A 251 3.81 3.68 2.02
CA ALA A 251 4.92 4.41 2.64
C ALA A 251 4.42 5.38 3.71
N LEU A 252 3.33 6.11 3.43
CA LEU A 252 2.67 6.95 4.42
C LEU A 252 2.16 6.12 5.60
N ALA A 253 1.60 4.93 5.36
CA ALA A 253 1.17 4.03 6.42
C ALA A 253 2.31 3.66 7.40
N THR A 254 3.50 3.39 6.86
CA THR A 254 4.70 3.10 7.65
C THR A 254 5.14 4.30 8.49
N LEU A 255 5.16 5.51 7.90
CA LEU A 255 5.47 6.73 8.63
C LEU A 255 4.43 7.04 9.72
N THR A 256 3.14 6.82 9.43
CA THR A 256 2.05 7.00 10.38
C THR A 256 2.19 6.05 11.58
N ALA A 257 2.55 4.78 11.35
CA ALA A 257 2.75 3.81 12.43
C ALA A 257 3.88 4.23 13.38
N TYR A 258 5.01 4.63 12.78
CA TYR A 258 6.15 5.17 13.51
C TYR A 258 5.76 6.41 14.33
N ASP A 259 5.05 7.35 13.70
CA ASP A 259 4.63 8.59 14.35
C ASP A 259 3.68 8.34 15.53
N ILE A 260 2.70 7.46 15.37
CA ILE A 260 1.76 7.10 16.44
C ILE A 260 2.51 6.46 17.62
N THR A 261 3.36 5.45 17.34
CA THR A 261 4.06 4.71 18.40
C THR A 261 5.12 5.55 19.13
N THR A 262 5.65 6.60 18.49
CA THR A 262 6.57 7.54 19.14
C THR A 262 5.87 8.72 19.83
N THR A 263 4.64 9.04 19.43
CA THR A 263 3.87 10.16 20.00
C THR A 263 3.04 9.73 21.21
N PHE A 264 2.49 8.52 21.21
CA PHE A 264 1.58 8.02 22.25
C PHE A 264 2.25 6.90 23.05
N ASN A 265 2.71 7.21 24.28
CA ASN A 265 3.42 6.27 25.16
C ASN A 265 2.66 4.98 25.47
N GLN A 266 1.33 5.00 25.40
CA GLN A 266 0.44 3.86 25.61
C GLN A 266 -0.41 3.56 24.37
N ALA A 267 0.17 3.74 23.18
CA ALA A 267 -0.50 3.34 21.95
C ALA A 267 -0.94 1.86 22.03
N PRO A 268 -2.16 1.51 21.61
CA PRO A 268 -2.56 0.12 21.44
C PRO A 268 -1.69 -0.55 20.36
N LEU A 269 -1.90 -1.85 20.12
CA LEU A 269 -1.18 -2.55 19.05
C LEU A 269 -1.37 -1.82 17.71
N VAL A 270 -0.27 -1.30 17.16
CA VAL A 270 -0.22 -0.59 15.86
C VAL A 270 0.29 -1.54 14.80
N THR A 271 -0.53 -1.81 13.79
CA THR A 271 -0.24 -2.75 12.72
C THR A 271 -0.37 -2.09 11.36
N VAL A 272 0.56 -2.38 10.45
CA VAL A 272 0.52 -1.93 9.06
C VAL A 272 0.31 -3.13 8.15
N PHE A 273 -0.71 -3.07 7.28
CA PHE A 273 -0.86 -3.93 6.12
C PHE A 273 -0.61 -3.10 4.87
N SER A 274 0.49 -3.37 4.19
CA SER A 274 0.92 -2.55 3.07
C SER A 274 1.02 -3.35 1.78
N PHE A 275 0.53 -2.76 0.69
CA PHE A 275 0.50 -3.38 -0.63
C PHE A 275 1.42 -2.60 -1.57
N GLY A 276 2.36 -3.28 -2.24
CA GLY A 276 3.25 -2.60 -3.20
C GLY A 276 4.09 -1.48 -2.57
N ALA A 277 4.51 -1.64 -1.32
CA ALA A 277 5.19 -0.59 -0.58
C ALA A 277 6.61 -0.33 -1.13
N PRO A 278 6.95 0.92 -1.53
CA PRO A 278 8.33 1.30 -1.78
C PRO A 278 9.12 1.34 -0.46
N ARG A 279 10.45 1.40 -0.55
CA ARG A 279 11.32 1.52 0.63
C ARG A 279 11.22 2.91 1.25
N VAL A 280 10.99 2.95 2.55
CA VAL A 280 10.66 4.20 3.26
C VAL A 280 11.89 4.87 3.87
N GLY A 281 12.88 4.11 4.32
CA GLY A 281 14.05 4.66 5.02
C GLY A 281 15.25 3.72 5.08
N ASN A 282 16.27 4.10 5.84
CA ASN A 282 17.51 3.33 6.02
C ASN A 282 17.37 2.22 7.08
N ARG A 283 18.46 1.45 7.30
CA ARG A 283 18.52 0.39 8.31
C ARG A 283 18.28 0.91 9.72
N SER A 284 18.80 2.09 10.04
CA SER A 284 18.53 2.73 11.34
C SER A 284 17.05 3.07 11.55
N PHE A 285 16.34 3.54 10.51
CA PHE A 285 14.89 3.74 10.56
C PHE A 285 14.14 2.43 10.78
N ARG A 286 14.47 1.37 10.04
CA ARG A 286 13.90 0.04 10.24
C ARG A 286 14.05 -0.42 11.69
N CYS A 287 15.27 -0.38 12.22
CA CYS A 287 15.57 -0.80 13.59
C CYS A 287 14.75 -0.01 14.61
N HIS A 288 14.55 1.30 14.36
CA HIS A 288 13.76 2.13 15.25
C HIS A 288 12.27 1.79 15.22
N VAL A 289 11.69 1.59 14.03
CA VAL A 289 10.28 1.18 13.87
C VAL A 289 10.01 -0.15 14.58
N GLU A 290 10.90 -1.13 14.40
CA GLU A 290 10.79 -2.45 15.05
C GLU A 290 10.89 -2.34 16.59
N LYS A 291 11.78 -1.47 17.10
CA LYS A 291 11.92 -1.21 18.55
C LYS A 291 10.72 -0.49 19.15
N CYS A 292 10.06 0.39 18.42
CA CYS A 292 8.85 1.11 18.88
C CYS A 292 7.60 0.21 18.96
N GLY A 293 7.71 -1.06 18.58
CA GLY A 293 6.63 -2.04 18.74
C GLY A 293 5.60 -2.06 17.60
N SER A 294 5.80 -1.25 16.55
CA SER A 294 4.96 -1.29 15.34
C SER A 294 5.12 -2.62 14.62
N LYS A 295 4.01 -3.24 14.20
CA LYS A 295 4.01 -4.47 13.40
C LYS A 295 3.72 -4.14 11.95
N ILE A 296 4.60 -4.52 11.03
CA ILE A 296 4.43 -4.18 9.60
C ILE A 296 4.47 -5.46 8.77
N LEU A 297 3.40 -5.73 8.03
CA LEU A 297 3.31 -6.77 7.01
C LEU A 297 3.30 -6.11 5.63
N ARG A 298 4.31 -6.44 4.82
CA ARG A 298 4.48 -5.97 3.45
C ARG A 298 4.07 -7.06 2.49
N ILE A 299 2.97 -6.85 1.78
CA ILE A 299 2.54 -7.69 0.67
C ILE A 299 3.30 -7.21 -0.56
N VAL A 300 4.16 -8.07 -1.09
CA VAL A 300 5.11 -7.76 -2.16
C VAL A 300 4.87 -8.69 -3.34
N ASN A 301 4.66 -8.12 -4.53
CA ASN A 301 4.66 -8.87 -5.78
C ASN A 301 6.09 -8.94 -6.33
N SER A 302 6.60 -10.16 -6.57
CA SER A 302 7.96 -10.38 -7.10
C SER A 302 8.24 -9.66 -8.43
N HIS A 303 7.19 -9.41 -9.23
CA HIS A 303 7.27 -8.74 -10.53
C HIS A 303 7.04 -7.22 -10.47
N ASP A 304 6.66 -6.70 -9.29
CA ASP A 304 6.46 -5.27 -9.09
C ASP A 304 7.80 -4.58 -8.75
N LEU A 305 8.23 -3.67 -9.63
CA LEU A 305 9.47 -2.92 -9.48
C LEU A 305 9.40 -1.85 -8.38
N ILE A 306 8.20 -1.37 -8.03
CA ILE A 306 8.03 -0.32 -7.01
C ILE A 306 8.48 -0.81 -5.63
N THR A 307 8.29 -2.09 -5.34
CA THR A 307 8.74 -2.69 -4.07
C THR A 307 10.26 -2.75 -3.94
N LYS A 308 10.99 -2.58 -5.05
CA LYS A 308 12.46 -2.69 -5.12
C LYS A 308 13.16 -1.33 -5.10
N VAL A 309 12.42 -0.23 -4.94
CA VAL A 309 12.95 1.13 -4.96
C VAL A 309 12.60 1.90 -3.69
N PRO A 310 13.40 2.92 -3.32
CA PRO A 310 14.72 3.28 -3.87
C PRO A 310 15.88 2.34 -3.42
N GLY A 311 16.92 2.19 -4.25
CA GLY A 311 18.22 1.57 -3.89
C GLY A 311 18.36 0.04 -4.10
N PHE A 312 19.46 -0.54 -3.60
CA PHE A 312 19.70 -1.99 -3.49
C PHE A 312 19.46 -2.50 -2.07
N VAL A 313 19.26 -3.82 -1.91
CA VAL A 313 19.13 -4.50 -0.61
C VAL A 313 20.51 -5.03 -0.17
N ILE A 314 20.85 -4.89 1.12
CA ILE A 314 21.81 -5.78 1.77
C ILE A 314 20.96 -6.75 2.60
N ASP A 315 20.94 -8.01 2.21
CA ASP A 315 20.25 -9.09 2.92
C ASP A 315 21.16 -9.60 4.05
N ASP A 316 20.68 -9.57 5.30
CA ASP A 316 21.43 -10.05 6.47
C ASP A 316 21.03 -11.49 6.86
N HIS A 317 20.34 -12.24 5.99
CA HIS A 317 20.01 -13.66 6.23
C HIS A 317 21.20 -14.60 5.98
N HIS A 318 22.30 -14.44 6.74
CA HIS A 318 23.28 -15.50 6.95
C HIS A 318 23.08 -16.11 8.33
N HIS A 319 22.30 -17.18 8.38
CA HIS A 319 22.33 -18.09 9.52
C HIS A 319 23.75 -18.69 9.65
N HIS A 320 24.37 -18.43 10.79
CA HIS A 320 25.57 -19.09 11.26
C HIS A 320 25.32 -20.60 11.38
N HIS A 321 25.72 -21.37 10.37
CA HIS A 321 26.17 -22.73 10.59
C HIS A 321 27.70 -22.70 10.69
N HIS A 322 28.18 -22.67 11.93
CA HIS A 322 29.52 -23.13 12.24
C HIS A 322 29.59 -24.61 11.86
N ASN A 323 30.44 -24.94 10.89
CA ASN A 323 31.08 -26.25 10.89
C ASN A 323 32.58 -26.07 10.65
N HIS A 324 33.34 -26.59 11.59
CA HIS A 324 34.80 -26.64 11.59
C HIS A 324 35.24 -27.61 10.48
N ASN A 325 36.19 -27.21 9.63
CA ASN A 325 37.30 -28.08 9.21
C ASN A 325 38.42 -27.27 8.57
N ASN A 326 39.64 -27.54 9.03
CA ASN A 326 40.91 -26.96 8.63
C ASN A 326 41.23 -27.23 7.15
N HIS A 327 41.69 -26.20 6.42
CA HIS A 327 42.93 -26.27 5.66
C HIS A 327 43.40 -24.84 5.31
N GLY A 328 44.65 -24.56 5.65
CA GLY A 328 45.28 -23.27 5.36
C GLY A 328 45.54 -23.13 3.88
N ASP A 329 45.14 -22.00 3.30
CA ASP A 329 45.91 -21.43 2.21
C ASP A 329 45.68 -19.92 2.05
N THR A 330 46.63 -19.35 1.37
CA THR A 330 47.19 -18.02 1.54
C THR A 330 46.31 -16.91 0.94
N LEU A 331 46.31 -15.77 1.63
CA LEU A 331 45.69 -14.50 1.27
C LEU A 331 45.86 -14.13 -0.23
N LYS A 332 44.77 -14.20 -1.02
CA LYS A 332 44.67 -13.49 -2.30
C LYS A 332 43.43 -12.60 -2.33
N LYS A 333 43.68 -11.30 -2.13
CA LYS A 333 42.80 -10.18 -2.49
C LYS A 333 42.32 -10.35 -3.94
N LYS A 334 41.08 -10.81 -4.15
CA LYS A 334 40.39 -10.70 -5.44
C LYS A 334 39.38 -9.55 -5.34
N LYS A 335 39.69 -8.45 -6.02
CA LYS A 335 38.72 -7.43 -6.44
C LYS A 335 37.66 -8.14 -7.29
N GLY A 336 36.49 -8.43 -6.71
CA GLY A 336 35.32 -8.90 -7.42
C GLY A 336 34.45 -7.71 -7.81
N GLY A 337 34.51 -7.31 -9.07
CA GLY A 337 33.59 -6.30 -9.61
C GLY A 337 32.15 -6.79 -9.54
N SER A 338 31.25 -5.93 -9.05
CA SER A 338 29.81 -6.15 -9.09
C SER A 338 29.35 -6.38 -10.53
N ARG A 339 28.85 -7.59 -10.80
CA ARG A 339 28.01 -7.84 -11.96
C ARG A 339 26.68 -7.11 -11.75
N VAL A 340 26.61 -5.89 -12.29
CA VAL A 340 25.35 -5.14 -12.45
C VAL A 340 24.41 -6.01 -13.27
N ALA A 341 23.26 -6.38 -12.70
CA ALA A 341 22.22 -7.10 -13.42
C ALA A 341 21.77 -6.25 -14.61
N ALA A 342 22.04 -6.73 -15.83
CA ALA A 342 21.60 -6.12 -17.06
C ALA A 342 20.06 -6.16 -17.11
N GLY A 343 19.42 -4.99 -17.11
CA GLY A 343 17.96 -4.88 -17.14
C GLY A 343 17.38 -3.58 -16.57
N PHE A 344 18.18 -2.72 -15.94
CA PHE A 344 17.71 -1.43 -15.44
C PHE A 344 17.66 -0.36 -16.53
N PRO A 345 16.63 0.52 -16.56
CA PRO A 345 16.67 1.76 -17.32
C PRO A 345 17.88 2.62 -16.94
N SER A 346 18.51 3.27 -17.91
CA SER A 346 19.78 4.02 -17.73
C SER A 346 19.76 5.06 -16.59
N TRP A 347 18.60 5.69 -16.33
CA TRP A 347 18.44 6.67 -15.25
C TRP A 347 18.52 6.05 -13.85
N LEU A 348 18.07 4.79 -13.70
CA LEU A 348 18.12 4.03 -12.45
C LEU A 348 19.56 3.63 -12.14
N GLN A 349 20.32 3.21 -13.16
CA GLN A 349 21.73 2.86 -13.04
C GLN A 349 22.58 4.05 -12.60
N LYS A 350 22.31 5.25 -13.13
CA LYS A 350 23.03 6.48 -12.77
C LYS A 350 22.77 6.94 -11.33
N ARG A 351 21.54 6.86 -10.83
CA ARG A 351 21.20 7.24 -9.43
C ARG A 351 21.68 6.22 -8.40
N VAL A 352 21.81 4.97 -8.81
CA VAL A 352 22.36 3.84 -8.05
C VAL A 352 23.84 4.05 -7.69
N GLU A 353 24.63 4.60 -8.60
CA GLU A 353 26.07 4.80 -8.42
C GLU A 353 26.39 5.98 -7.48
N GLU A 354 25.46 6.93 -7.33
CA GLU A 354 25.67 8.20 -6.60
C GLU A 354 25.33 8.16 -5.10
N THR A 355 24.72 7.09 -4.56
CA THR A 355 24.24 7.05 -3.17
C THR A 355 24.78 5.88 -2.36
N GLN A 356 25.74 6.18 -1.47
CA GLN A 356 26.32 5.23 -0.50
C GLN A 356 25.46 5.04 0.77
N TRP A 357 24.12 5.18 0.67
CA TRP A 357 23.17 5.03 1.77
C TRP A 357 22.11 3.98 1.41
N VAL A 358 22.16 2.82 2.05
CA VAL A 358 21.36 1.65 1.67
C VAL A 358 19.99 1.72 2.34
N TYR A 359 18.93 1.82 1.53
CA TYR A 359 17.55 1.70 1.99
C TYR A 359 17.27 0.30 2.55
N ALA A 360 16.36 0.20 3.51
CA ALA A 360 15.96 -1.05 4.12
C ALA A 360 14.45 -1.27 4.02
N ASP A 361 14.09 -2.53 3.78
CA ASP A 361 12.72 -3.02 3.88
C ASP A 361 12.32 -3.11 5.36
N VAL A 362 11.21 -2.47 5.75
CA VAL A 362 10.74 -2.40 7.14
C VAL A 362 9.60 -3.40 7.37
N GLY A 363 9.76 -4.33 8.33
CA GLY A 363 8.73 -5.32 8.68
C GLY A 363 8.92 -6.68 8.03
N ARG A 364 7.87 -7.52 8.10
CA ARG A 364 7.83 -8.88 7.54
C ARG A 364 7.23 -8.84 6.13
N GLU A 365 7.74 -9.69 5.24
CA GLU A 365 7.25 -9.77 3.87
C GLU A 365 6.36 -11.00 3.67
N LEU A 366 5.19 -10.79 3.07
CA LEU A 366 4.44 -11.82 2.36
C LEU A 366 4.71 -11.63 0.87
N ARG A 367 5.54 -12.50 0.31
CA ARG A 367 5.89 -12.47 -1.11
C ARG A 367 4.90 -13.30 -1.92
N VAL A 368 4.24 -12.65 -2.87
CA VAL A 368 3.36 -13.29 -3.86
C VAL A 368 3.95 -13.14 -5.25
N SER A 369 3.64 -14.06 -6.16
CA SER A 369 4.22 -14.09 -7.50
C SER A 369 3.13 -14.22 -8.57
N SER A 370 3.09 -13.27 -9.49
CA SER A 370 2.19 -13.32 -10.67
C SER A 370 2.51 -14.44 -11.67
N GLY A 371 3.71 -15.01 -11.62
CA GLY A 371 4.17 -16.03 -12.57
C GLY A 371 3.47 -17.39 -12.44
N ASP A 372 2.78 -17.63 -11.33
CA ASP A 372 2.13 -18.91 -11.04
C ASP A 372 0.61 -18.88 -11.22
N SER A 373 0.02 -17.76 -11.66
CA SER A 373 -1.42 -17.62 -11.86
C SER A 373 -1.79 -17.68 -13.34
N SER A 374 -2.32 -18.81 -13.79
CA SER A 374 -2.87 -18.99 -15.14
C SER A 374 -4.21 -18.27 -15.39
N TYR A 375 -4.66 -17.39 -14.47
CA TYR A 375 -5.85 -16.56 -14.65
C TYR A 375 -5.62 -15.32 -15.52
N LEU A 376 -4.35 -14.91 -15.69
CA LEU A 376 -4.00 -13.75 -16.48
C LEU A 376 -3.80 -14.16 -17.95
N THR A 377 -4.90 -14.51 -18.64
CA THR A 377 -4.88 -14.51 -20.11
C THR A 377 -4.84 -13.06 -20.58
N TRP A 378 -3.78 -12.69 -21.31
CA TRP A 378 -3.54 -11.51 -22.19
C TRP A 378 -2.10 -11.00 -21.97
N PRO A 379 -1.37 -10.54 -23.00
CA PRO A 379 0.08 -10.39 -22.95
C PRO A 379 0.46 -9.24 -22.01
N ILE A 380 1.03 -9.56 -20.84
CA ILE A 380 1.39 -8.58 -19.82
C ILE A 380 2.78 -8.01 -20.14
N THR A 381 2.81 -6.81 -20.71
CA THR A 381 4.05 -6.07 -20.99
C THR A 381 4.20 -4.77 -20.18
N ASN A 382 3.23 -4.43 -19.29
CA ASN A 382 3.21 -3.14 -18.61
C ASN A 382 3.43 -3.27 -17.09
N VAL A 383 4.47 -2.59 -16.56
CA VAL A 383 4.79 -2.54 -15.12
C VAL A 383 3.60 -2.07 -14.27
N ALA A 384 2.73 -1.21 -14.81
CA ALA A 384 1.55 -0.70 -14.13
C ALA A 384 0.56 -1.80 -13.70
N THR A 385 0.49 -2.93 -14.41
CA THR A 385 -0.43 -4.02 -14.06
C THR A 385 0.08 -4.84 -12.87
N TYR A 386 1.40 -5.02 -12.72
CA TYR A 386 1.97 -5.74 -11.57
C TYR A 386 1.87 -4.95 -10.26
N HIS A 387 1.76 -3.63 -10.38
CA HIS A 387 1.64 -2.70 -9.27
C HIS A 387 0.19 -2.32 -8.95
N ASP A 388 -0.80 -2.87 -9.65
CA ASP A 388 -2.20 -2.54 -9.37
C ASP A 388 -2.69 -3.23 -8.09
N LEU A 389 -3.50 -2.53 -7.28
CA LEU A 389 -3.98 -3.07 -6.00
C LEU A 389 -4.84 -4.32 -6.21
N ASP A 390 -5.70 -4.36 -7.24
CA ASP A 390 -6.55 -5.53 -7.52
C ASP A 390 -5.68 -6.76 -7.84
N THR A 391 -4.58 -6.55 -8.57
CA THR A 391 -3.58 -7.63 -8.80
C THR A 391 -3.03 -8.16 -7.48
N TYR A 392 -2.68 -7.30 -6.53
CA TYR A 392 -2.23 -7.73 -5.20
C TYR A 392 -3.29 -8.54 -4.45
N LEU A 393 -4.55 -8.10 -4.46
CA LEU A 393 -5.65 -8.77 -3.76
C LEU A 393 -5.96 -10.14 -4.40
N GLN A 394 -5.95 -10.22 -5.72
CA GLN A 394 -6.14 -11.49 -6.44
C GLN A 394 -5.02 -12.49 -6.14
N LEU A 395 -3.76 -12.03 -6.15
CA LEU A 395 -2.62 -12.88 -5.82
C LEU A 395 -2.70 -13.40 -4.38
N VAL A 396 -3.00 -12.53 -3.41
CA VAL A 396 -3.19 -12.94 -2.00
C VAL A 396 -4.36 -13.92 -1.87
N ASN A 397 -5.47 -13.72 -2.60
CA ASN A 397 -6.61 -14.63 -2.52
C ASN A 397 -6.26 -16.05 -3.03
N GLY A 398 -5.43 -16.14 -4.08
CA GLY A 398 -4.98 -17.40 -4.67
C GLY A 398 -3.82 -18.11 -3.95
N TYR A 399 -2.99 -17.35 -3.23
CA TYR A 399 -1.69 -17.81 -2.68
C TYR A 399 -1.79 -18.86 -1.57
N VAL A 400 -1.35 -20.10 -1.75
CA VAL A 400 -1.38 -21.09 -0.65
C VAL A 400 -0.07 -21.15 0.13
N SER A 401 1.04 -21.43 -0.54
CA SER A 401 2.37 -21.51 0.06
C SER A 401 3.45 -21.21 -0.98
N SER A 402 4.68 -20.98 -0.54
CA SER A 402 5.81 -20.76 -1.45
C SER A 402 6.07 -21.96 -2.36
N ASN A 403 5.81 -23.17 -1.85
CA ASN A 403 5.98 -24.44 -2.56
C ASN A 403 4.74 -24.88 -3.36
N CYS A 404 3.58 -24.29 -3.12
CA CYS A 404 2.32 -24.57 -3.82
C CYS A 404 1.53 -23.26 -3.95
N PRO A 405 1.74 -22.47 -5.01
CA PRO A 405 1.22 -21.10 -5.05
C PRO A 405 -0.30 -20.98 -5.21
N LEU A 406 -1.02 -22.03 -5.64
CA LEU A 406 -2.44 -21.96 -6.03
C LEU A 406 -3.33 -22.94 -5.23
N LYS A 407 -4.51 -22.45 -4.79
CA LYS A 407 -5.59 -23.29 -4.23
C LYS A 407 -6.08 -24.35 -5.22
N ASP A 408 -6.41 -25.55 -4.75
CA ASP A 408 -6.92 -26.65 -5.59
C ASP A 408 -8.27 -26.32 -6.28
N SER A 409 -9.09 -25.47 -5.67
CA SER A 409 -10.33 -24.94 -6.28
C SER A 409 -10.03 -24.10 -7.52
N ALA A 410 -8.96 -23.30 -7.49
CA ALA A 410 -8.46 -22.57 -8.66
C ALA A 410 -7.94 -23.54 -9.73
N LYS A 411 -7.18 -24.57 -9.35
CA LYS A 411 -6.75 -25.64 -10.28
C LYS A 411 -7.92 -26.37 -10.96
N ARG A 412 -9.04 -26.60 -10.27
CA ARG A 412 -10.24 -27.24 -10.86
C ARG A 412 -10.96 -26.36 -11.87
N VAL A 413 -11.08 -25.05 -11.62
CA VAL A 413 -11.64 -24.09 -12.58
C VAL A 413 -10.77 -24.03 -13.84
N LEU A 414 -9.45 -24.08 -13.68
CA LEU A 414 -8.47 -24.12 -14.78
C LEU A 414 -8.60 -25.40 -15.63
N ASN A 415 -8.75 -26.57 -15.00
CA ASN A 415 -8.98 -27.84 -15.72
C ASN A 415 -10.36 -27.90 -16.40
N GLY A 416 -11.37 -27.21 -15.86
CA GLY A 416 -12.71 -27.12 -16.44
C GLY A 416 -12.79 -26.21 -17.67
N GLN A 417 -12.01 -25.12 -17.71
CA GLN A 417 -11.94 -24.22 -18.86
C GLN A 417 -11.17 -24.83 -20.04
N ASN A 418 -10.07 -25.57 -19.79
CA ASN A 418 -9.32 -26.26 -20.85
C ASN A 418 -10.15 -27.34 -21.59
N ARG A 419 -11.10 -27.99 -20.91
CA ARG A 419 -12.04 -28.94 -21.53
C ARG A 419 -13.12 -28.29 -22.39
N LYS A 420 -13.46 -27.00 -22.15
CA LYS A 420 -14.43 -26.27 -22.97
C LYS A 420 -13.80 -25.73 -24.27
N ILE A 421 -12.51 -25.42 -24.27
CA ILE A 421 -11.79 -24.97 -25.46
C ILE A 421 -11.56 -26.13 -26.45
N THR A 422 -11.37 -27.36 -25.95
CA THR A 422 -11.20 -28.57 -26.79
C THR A 422 -12.50 -29.07 -27.45
N HIS A 423 -13.68 -28.61 -26.99
CA HIS A 423 -14.97 -28.91 -27.65
C HIS A 423 -15.46 -27.80 -28.60
N ALA A 424 -14.79 -26.64 -28.65
CA ALA A 424 -15.10 -25.56 -29.58
C ALA A 424 -14.21 -25.57 -30.85
N VAL A 425 -13.31 -26.54 -30.95
CA VAL A 425 -12.51 -26.83 -32.16
C VAL A 425 -12.79 -28.27 -32.58
N ARG A 426 -14.01 -28.54 -33.02
CA ARG A 426 -14.36 -29.69 -33.87
C ARG A 426 -15.62 -29.40 -34.66
#